data_AF-A0AAU2PUP0-F1
#
_entry.id   AF-A0AAU2PUP0-F1
#
_cell.length_a   1.000
_cell.length_b   1.000
_cell.length_c   1.000
_cell.angle_alpha   90.00
_cell.angle_beta   90.00
_cell.angle_gamma   90.00
#
_symmetry.space_group_name_H-M   'P 1'
#
loop_
_entity.id
_entity.type
_entity.pdbx_description
1 polymer ?
#
loop_
_entity_poly.entity_id
_entity_poly.type
_entity_poly.pdbx_seq_one_letter_code
_entity_poly.pdbx_strand_id
1 'polypeptide(L)'
;MGDHDTVQTRLRAALRADDPWTALHALSAGRPGPLAEAVEELYRSDAERAAFRPYLAWLLRILGDPGDAVLLRLFAEPAFPAEDRQHLLGTAVTRGLRLPAELLRTYAEQAQALSRVPAPALVDAMGLCGDPSFAPRLGALLDDPAAPRGRAALALGRLGAREWTAPIAGRLSEVTGPDHTAFAVALELMDDPAAVPHLLRWLADSGEERVYDVHHALVRLTGRDPLLPERARGAAYAAAVRAAWADEHTGRTSVVRDLVVESGARARFSVDGGAGRIRVAFDPPSPGSSWPRWDRSLTFDGKPLYRVGSLCDTCELGLTLLDWPDDAATRIAARMRGRLAGLDRLDTALLAEWSPVLGELETGHYRALLLDLPLERVAEPARSWWYRRAAARAKEDGDDYTYEYEDDRPDDDWPGVAHFQLTAPVPGARLPFTYGALLPSQPPEALDPAAVARHAASIAAGERPAAVVLGWIDDRYVEARHEERWLVGAVLDGHHRLSAYAAAGVPARVLLIARTGEGSGDADGGPEGLAELAAAYGCRD
;
A
#
# COMPACT_ATOMS: atom_id res chain seq x y z
N MET A 1 9.41 -8.01 -45.90
CA MET A 1 8.45 -7.55 -44.87
C MET A 1 9.29 -7.26 -43.65
N GLY A 2 9.33 -6.01 -43.19
CA GLY A 2 10.16 -5.65 -42.04
C GLY A 2 9.65 -6.26 -40.75
N ASP A 3 10.47 -6.24 -39.70
CA ASP A 3 10.06 -6.62 -38.34
C ASP A 3 8.85 -5.77 -37.87
N HIS A 4 8.85 -4.48 -38.20
CA HIS A 4 7.74 -3.53 -37.97
C HIS A 4 6.42 -3.96 -38.62
N ASP A 5 6.42 -4.24 -39.93
CA ASP A 5 5.22 -4.68 -40.67
C ASP A 5 4.61 -5.95 -40.07
N THR A 6 5.49 -6.83 -39.57
CA THR A 6 5.11 -8.11 -38.95
C THR A 6 4.42 -7.87 -37.61
N VAL A 7 4.98 -6.99 -36.77
CA VAL A 7 4.40 -6.63 -35.47
C VAL A 7 3.07 -5.88 -35.65
N GLN A 8 2.99 -4.96 -36.61
CA GLN A 8 1.75 -4.24 -36.90
C GLN A 8 0.63 -5.19 -37.38
N THR A 9 0.96 -6.18 -38.20
CA THR A 9 0.00 -7.20 -38.64
C THR A 9 -0.49 -8.04 -37.47
N ARG A 10 0.42 -8.48 -36.58
CA ARG A 10 0.07 -9.23 -35.37
C ARG A 10 -0.79 -8.41 -34.41
N LEU A 11 -0.50 -7.12 -34.25
CA LEU A 11 -1.30 -6.20 -33.43
C LEU A 11 -2.72 -6.06 -33.97
N ARG A 12 -2.90 -5.84 -35.27
CA ARG A 12 -4.24 -5.80 -35.89
C ARG A 12 -4.99 -7.13 -35.75
N ALA A 13 -4.29 -8.25 -35.84
CA ALA A 13 -4.89 -9.57 -35.64
C ALA A 13 -5.34 -9.76 -34.19
N ALA A 14 -4.53 -9.34 -33.22
CA ALA A 14 -4.89 -9.39 -31.80
C ALA A 14 -6.10 -8.49 -31.49
N LEU A 15 -6.14 -7.27 -32.00
CA LEU A 15 -7.26 -6.34 -31.82
C LEU A 15 -8.59 -6.84 -32.41
N ARG A 16 -8.54 -7.75 -33.37
CA ARG A 16 -9.72 -8.33 -34.06
C ARG A 16 -10.00 -9.77 -33.65
N ALA A 17 -9.30 -10.29 -32.65
CA ALA A 17 -9.59 -11.60 -32.08
C ALA A 17 -10.97 -11.60 -31.40
N ASP A 18 -11.56 -12.79 -31.22
CA ASP A 18 -12.80 -12.94 -30.45
C ASP A 18 -12.61 -12.48 -28.99
N ASP A 19 -11.39 -12.64 -28.47
CA ASP A 19 -10.90 -12.07 -27.22
C ASP A 19 -9.64 -11.22 -27.47
N PRO A 20 -9.81 -9.90 -27.68
CA PRO A 20 -8.69 -9.00 -27.88
C PRO A 20 -7.76 -8.88 -26.68
N TRP A 21 -8.25 -8.97 -25.45
CA TRP A 21 -7.43 -8.75 -24.26
C TRP A 21 -6.40 -9.85 -24.09
N THR A 22 -6.82 -11.12 -24.13
CA THR A 22 -5.89 -12.26 -24.07
C THR A 22 -4.85 -12.19 -25.19
N ALA A 23 -5.28 -11.87 -26.42
CA ALA A 23 -4.38 -11.77 -27.55
C ALA A 23 -3.34 -10.63 -27.38
N LEU A 24 -3.76 -9.50 -26.83
CA LEU A 24 -2.89 -8.35 -26.55
C LEU A 24 -1.92 -8.60 -25.37
N HIS A 25 -2.36 -9.30 -24.33
CA HIS A 25 -1.48 -9.75 -23.24
C HIS A 25 -0.40 -10.69 -23.77
N ALA A 26 -0.77 -11.67 -24.59
CA ALA A 26 0.20 -12.58 -25.21
C ALA A 26 1.20 -11.83 -26.12
N LEU A 27 0.71 -10.83 -26.87
CA LEU A 27 1.55 -10.01 -27.72
C LEU A 27 2.53 -9.14 -26.91
N SER A 28 2.06 -8.51 -25.84
CA SER A 28 2.85 -7.60 -25.00
C SER A 28 3.86 -8.31 -24.11
N ALA A 29 3.57 -9.53 -23.64
CA ALA A 29 4.51 -10.35 -22.89
C ALA A 29 5.80 -10.64 -23.68
N GLY A 30 5.70 -10.74 -25.01
CA GLY A 30 6.85 -10.89 -25.90
C GLY A 30 7.67 -9.61 -26.14
N ARG A 31 7.17 -8.44 -25.67
CA ARG A 31 7.74 -7.09 -25.87
C ARG A 31 8.45 -6.90 -27.24
N PRO A 32 7.75 -7.08 -28.37
CA PRO A 32 8.39 -6.88 -29.67
C PRO A 32 8.90 -5.45 -29.81
N GLY A 33 10.15 -5.30 -30.27
CA GLY A 33 10.86 -4.01 -30.36
C GLY A 33 10.04 -2.86 -30.96
N PRO A 34 9.31 -3.05 -32.08
CA PRO A 34 8.55 -1.97 -32.75
C PRO A 34 7.06 -1.88 -32.33
N LEU A 35 6.67 -2.45 -31.18
CA LEU A 35 5.25 -2.48 -30.78
C LEU A 35 4.69 -1.09 -30.46
N ALA A 36 5.50 -0.20 -29.86
CA ALA A 36 5.06 1.16 -29.54
C ALA A 36 4.79 1.98 -30.81
N GLU A 37 5.65 1.87 -31.81
CA GLU A 37 5.50 2.51 -33.12
C GLU A 37 4.27 1.98 -33.86
N ALA A 38 4.03 0.67 -33.80
CA ALA A 38 2.83 0.07 -34.38
C ALA A 38 1.53 0.58 -33.73
N VAL A 39 1.53 0.76 -32.40
CA VAL A 39 0.40 1.36 -31.66
C VAL A 39 0.22 2.82 -32.07
N GLU A 40 1.31 3.59 -32.19
CA GLU A 40 1.27 4.99 -32.63
C GLU A 40 0.63 5.14 -34.01
N GLU A 41 1.02 4.30 -34.99
CA GLU A 41 0.44 4.31 -36.33
C GLU A 41 -1.05 3.98 -36.33
N LEU A 42 -1.49 3.01 -35.54
CA LEU A 42 -2.92 2.71 -35.39
C LEU A 42 -3.68 3.86 -34.72
N TYR A 43 -3.07 4.53 -33.74
CA TYR A 43 -3.68 5.69 -33.09
C TYR A 43 -3.84 6.87 -34.06
N ARG A 44 -2.91 7.04 -35.01
CA ARG A 44 -3.02 8.09 -36.06
C ARG A 44 -4.07 7.79 -37.13
N SER A 45 -4.46 6.53 -37.31
CA SER A 45 -5.56 6.17 -38.20
C SER A 45 -6.91 6.47 -37.56
N ASP A 46 -7.71 7.36 -38.13
CA ASP A 46 -9.03 7.72 -37.58
C ASP A 46 -9.95 6.50 -37.42
N ALA A 47 -9.95 5.60 -38.40
CA ALA A 47 -10.80 4.40 -38.37
C ALA A 47 -10.35 3.41 -37.28
N GLU A 48 -9.04 3.15 -37.17
CA GLU A 48 -8.50 2.20 -36.19
C GLU A 48 -8.58 2.80 -34.77
N ARG A 49 -8.30 4.11 -34.62
CA ARG A 49 -8.45 4.82 -33.35
C ARG A 49 -9.90 4.77 -32.87
N ALA A 50 -10.87 5.07 -33.73
CA ALA A 50 -12.28 5.01 -33.35
C ALA A 50 -12.72 3.59 -32.95
N ALA A 51 -12.19 2.56 -33.62
CA ALA A 51 -12.54 1.17 -33.34
C ALA A 51 -11.86 0.61 -32.08
N PHE A 52 -10.61 1.00 -31.80
CA PHE A 52 -9.75 0.32 -30.83
C PHE A 52 -9.17 1.22 -29.74
N ARG A 53 -9.70 2.44 -29.55
CA ARG A 53 -9.17 3.45 -28.62
C ARG A 53 -8.79 2.90 -27.23
N PRO A 54 -9.67 2.14 -26.53
CA PRO A 54 -9.37 1.67 -25.18
C PRO A 54 -8.16 0.71 -25.14
N TYR A 55 -8.08 -0.20 -26.11
CA TYR A 55 -6.98 -1.16 -26.25
C TYR A 55 -5.65 -0.47 -26.55
N LEU A 56 -5.67 0.51 -27.46
CA LEU A 56 -4.47 1.25 -27.82
C LEU A 56 -3.96 2.08 -26.62
N ALA A 57 -4.85 2.71 -25.87
CA ALA A 57 -4.47 3.44 -24.65
C ALA A 57 -3.92 2.51 -23.55
N TRP A 58 -4.51 1.33 -23.40
CA TRP A 58 -3.99 0.30 -22.50
C TRP A 58 -2.59 -0.17 -22.92
N LEU A 59 -2.36 -0.41 -24.22
CA LEU A 59 -1.04 -0.78 -24.75
C LEU A 59 0.00 0.31 -24.46
N LEU A 60 -0.33 1.58 -24.70
CA LEU A 60 0.57 2.69 -24.36
C LEU A 60 0.94 2.69 -22.87
N ARG A 61 0.02 2.29 -21.99
CA ARG A 61 0.28 2.21 -20.54
C ARG A 61 1.23 1.07 -20.18
N ILE A 62 1.03 -0.12 -20.75
CA ILE A 62 1.80 -1.32 -20.36
C ILE A 62 3.17 -1.43 -21.04
N LEU A 63 3.40 -0.65 -22.10
CA LEU A 63 4.68 -0.65 -22.83
C LEU A 63 5.81 0.09 -22.10
N GLY A 64 5.54 0.82 -21.01
CA GLY A 64 6.56 1.58 -20.27
C GLY A 64 7.13 2.74 -21.08
N ASP A 65 8.44 3.01 -20.96
CA ASP A 65 9.08 4.18 -21.57
C ASP A 65 8.81 4.35 -23.09
N PRO A 66 8.83 3.29 -23.92
CA PRO A 66 8.42 3.40 -25.33
C PRO A 66 6.98 3.91 -25.51
N GLY A 67 6.04 3.40 -24.70
CA GLY A 67 4.64 3.84 -24.72
C GLY A 67 4.48 5.28 -24.26
N ASP A 68 5.23 5.69 -23.22
CA ASP A 68 5.23 7.06 -22.72
C ASP A 68 5.74 8.05 -23.78
N ALA A 69 6.80 7.69 -24.50
CA ALA A 69 7.34 8.51 -25.58
C ALA A 69 6.32 8.71 -26.73
N VAL A 70 5.57 7.66 -27.08
CA VAL A 70 4.47 7.74 -28.05
C VAL A 70 3.34 8.62 -27.52
N LEU A 71 2.93 8.43 -26.28
CA LEU A 71 1.84 9.17 -25.64
C LEU A 71 2.11 10.68 -25.64
N LEU A 72 3.35 11.08 -25.35
CA LEU A 72 3.79 12.48 -25.41
C LEU A 72 3.70 13.06 -26.83
N ARG A 73 4.13 12.31 -27.86
CA ARG A 73 4.02 12.76 -29.26
C ARG A 73 2.57 12.92 -29.69
N LEU A 74 1.72 11.93 -29.39
CA LEU A 74 0.30 11.96 -29.74
C LEU A 74 -0.41 13.12 -29.05
N PHE A 75 -0.14 13.38 -27.76
CA PHE A 75 -0.79 14.48 -27.03
C PHE A 75 -0.35 15.88 -27.51
N ALA A 76 0.89 16.00 -27.99
CA ALA A 76 1.44 17.24 -28.54
C ALA A 76 0.87 17.59 -29.93
N GLU A 77 0.24 16.64 -30.62
CA GLU A 77 -0.26 16.82 -31.98
C GLU A 77 -1.62 17.56 -31.99
N PRO A 78 -1.70 18.79 -32.55
CA PRO A 78 -2.90 19.63 -32.45
C PRO A 78 -4.07 19.13 -33.29
N ALA A 79 -3.80 18.25 -34.26
CA ALA A 79 -4.79 17.73 -35.20
C ALA A 79 -5.77 16.73 -34.57
N PHE A 80 -5.45 16.19 -33.38
CA PHE A 80 -6.35 15.25 -32.71
C PHE A 80 -7.61 15.96 -32.18
N PRO A 81 -8.79 15.33 -32.34
CA PRO A 81 -10.03 15.77 -31.71
C PRO A 81 -9.88 16.00 -30.19
N ALA A 82 -10.67 16.93 -29.64
CA ALA A 82 -10.61 17.29 -28.22
C ALA A 82 -10.83 16.09 -27.28
N GLU A 83 -11.75 15.18 -27.65
CA GLU A 83 -12.04 13.95 -26.91
C GLU A 83 -10.83 13.00 -26.90
N ASP A 84 -10.15 12.83 -28.04
CA ASP A 84 -8.94 11.99 -28.13
C ASP A 84 -7.81 12.59 -27.28
N ARG A 85 -7.63 13.91 -27.32
CA ARG A 85 -6.64 14.60 -26.47
C ARG A 85 -6.97 14.50 -24.98
N GLN A 86 -8.25 14.54 -24.61
CA GLN A 86 -8.68 14.31 -23.23
C GLN A 86 -8.37 12.88 -22.78
N HIS A 87 -8.59 11.88 -23.64
CA HIS A 87 -8.24 10.50 -23.33
C HIS A 87 -6.72 10.33 -23.19
N LEU A 88 -5.93 10.85 -24.13
CA LEU A 88 -4.46 10.79 -24.07
C LEU A 88 -3.92 11.47 -22.80
N LEU A 89 -4.51 12.61 -22.42
CA LEU A 89 -4.20 13.30 -21.16
C LEU A 89 -4.51 12.44 -19.94
N GLY A 90 -5.69 11.80 -19.92
CA GLY A 90 -6.07 10.86 -18.87
C GLY A 90 -5.07 9.71 -18.74
N THR A 91 -4.69 9.09 -19.86
CA THR A 91 -3.67 8.03 -19.89
C THR A 91 -2.31 8.54 -19.38
N ALA A 92 -1.90 9.75 -19.76
CA ALA A 92 -0.64 10.35 -19.33
C ALA A 92 -0.64 10.63 -17.81
N VAL A 93 -1.77 11.10 -17.28
CA VAL A 93 -1.97 11.31 -15.85
C VAL A 93 -1.91 10.01 -15.09
N THR A 94 -2.63 8.95 -15.52
CA THR A 94 -2.57 7.63 -14.86
C THR A 94 -1.17 7.04 -14.87
N ARG A 95 -0.37 7.33 -15.92
CA ARG A 95 1.05 6.98 -16.01
C ARG A 95 1.97 7.86 -15.15
N GLY A 96 1.45 8.96 -14.57
CA GLY A 96 2.24 9.91 -13.78
C GLY A 96 3.20 10.76 -14.62
N LEU A 97 2.93 10.92 -15.93
CA LEU A 97 3.85 11.64 -16.82
C LEU A 97 3.86 13.14 -16.55
N ARG A 98 5.07 13.71 -16.58
CA ARG A 98 5.28 15.15 -16.52
C ARG A 98 5.16 15.74 -17.92
N LEU A 99 4.00 16.32 -18.22
CA LEU A 99 3.75 17.00 -19.49
C LEU A 99 4.41 18.40 -19.52
N PRO A 100 4.92 18.87 -20.66
CA PRO A 100 5.47 20.22 -20.77
C PRO A 100 4.43 21.30 -20.44
N ALA A 101 4.82 22.29 -19.62
CA ALA A 101 3.90 23.34 -19.15
C ALA A 101 3.27 24.17 -20.28
N GLU A 102 4.03 24.49 -21.32
CA GLU A 102 3.53 25.19 -22.53
C GLU A 102 2.41 24.42 -23.23
N LEU A 103 2.57 23.10 -23.34
CA LEU A 103 1.59 22.23 -23.97
C LEU A 103 0.29 22.17 -23.13
N LEU A 104 0.44 22.11 -21.80
CA LEU A 104 -0.69 22.15 -20.88
C LEU A 104 -1.41 23.50 -20.91
N ARG A 105 -0.69 24.63 -21.01
CA ARG A 105 -1.31 25.96 -21.16
C ARG A 105 -2.12 26.07 -22.44
N THR A 106 -1.53 25.66 -23.57
CA THR A 106 -2.22 25.64 -24.87
C THR A 106 -3.49 24.78 -24.82
N TYR A 107 -3.40 23.58 -24.24
CA TYR A 107 -4.57 22.70 -24.09
C TYR A 107 -5.61 23.30 -23.13
N ALA A 108 -5.19 23.93 -22.03
CA ALA A 108 -6.08 24.53 -21.06
C ALA A 108 -6.85 25.74 -21.60
N GLU A 109 -6.26 26.52 -22.49
CA GLU A 109 -6.93 27.62 -23.22
C GLU A 109 -7.98 27.07 -24.18
N GLN A 110 -7.63 26.02 -24.95
CA GLN A 110 -8.56 25.35 -25.86
C GLN A 110 -9.73 24.69 -25.12
N ALA A 111 -9.45 24.01 -24.02
CA ALA A 111 -10.48 23.37 -23.20
C ALA A 111 -11.41 24.38 -22.52
N GLN A 112 -10.88 25.54 -22.10
CA GLN A 112 -11.68 26.60 -21.49
C GLN A 112 -12.70 27.20 -22.47
N ALA A 113 -12.39 27.22 -23.77
CA ALA A 113 -13.34 27.63 -24.80
C ALA A 113 -14.53 26.65 -24.95
N LEU A 114 -14.36 25.39 -24.53
CA LEU A 114 -15.38 24.35 -24.60
C LEU A 114 -16.16 24.17 -23.29
N SER A 115 -15.52 24.38 -22.14
CA SER A 115 -16.12 24.23 -20.81
C SER A 115 -15.55 25.23 -19.81
N ARG A 116 -16.42 25.80 -18.98
CA ARG A 116 -16.02 26.68 -17.86
C ARG A 116 -15.19 25.93 -16.81
N VAL A 117 -15.54 24.68 -16.54
CA VAL A 117 -14.89 23.82 -15.55
C VAL A 117 -13.84 22.95 -16.25
N PRO A 118 -12.57 22.97 -15.81
CA PRO A 118 -11.54 22.13 -16.41
C PRO A 118 -11.81 20.66 -16.13
N ALA A 119 -11.46 19.79 -17.08
CA ALA A 119 -11.52 18.36 -16.89
C ALA A 119 -10.58 17.94 -15.72
N PRO A 120 -10.99 16.98 -14.86
CA PRO A 120 -10.17 16.45 -13.76
C PRO A 120 -8.73 16.10 -14.15
N ALA A 121 -8.53 15.44 -15.29
CA ALA A 121 -7.21 15.06 -15.79
C ALA A 121 -6.30 16.27 -16.09
N LEU A 122 -6.86 17.39 -16.53
CA LEU A 122 -6.09 18.61 -16.76
C LEU A 122 -5.57 19.20 -15.43
N VAL A 123 -6.40 19.17 -14.39
CA VAL A 123 -6.02 19.63 -13.04
C VAL A 123 -4.89 18.77 -12.49
N ASP A 124 -5.00 17.44 -12.60
CA ASP A 124 -3.93 16.54 -12.18
C ASP A 124 -2.64 16.76 -12.97
N ALA A 125 -2.73 16.90 -14.31
CA ALA A 125 -1.56 17.11 -15.16
C ALA A 125 -0.82 18.43 -14.83
N MET A 126 -1.56 19.51 -14.53
CA MET A 126 -0.97 20.76 -14.04
C MET A 126 -0.21 20.55 -12.72
N GLY A 127 -0.74 19.74 -11.79
CA GLY A 127 -0.03 19.39 -10.56
C GLY A 127 1.23 18.55 -10.79
N LEU A 128 1.16 17.58 -11.72
CA LEU A 128 2.27 16.67 -12.03
C LEU A 128 3.42 17.33 -12.78
N CYS A 129 3.15 18.36 -13.59
CA CYS A 129 4.18 18.99 -14.42
C CYS A 129 5.27 19.69 -13.59
N GLY A 130 4.97 20.09 -12.35
CA GLY A 130 5.91 20.74 -11.44
C GLY A 130 6.14 22.23 -11.72
N ASP A 131 5.40 22.86 -12.64
CA ASP A 131 5.52 24.29 -12.92
C ASP A 131 4.67 25.11 -11.93
N PRO A 132 5.29 25.92 -11.03
CA PRO A 132 4.57 26.66 -10.01
C PRO A 132 3.65 27.76 -10.60
N SER A 133 3.81 28.15 -11.86
CA SER A 133 2.93 29.15 -12.50
C SER A 133 1.47 28.68 -12.63
N PHE A 134 1.19 27.38 -12.49
CA PHE A 134 -0.18 26.86 -12.42
C PHE A 134 -0.86 27.10 -11.07
N ALA A 135 -0.12 27.39 -10.00
CA ALA A 135 -0.68 27.49 -8.65
C ALA A 135 -1.83 28.53 -8.53
N PRO A 136 -1.74 29.76 -9.08
CA PRO A 136 -2.87 30.70 -9.04
C PRO A 136 -4.13 30.16 -9.75
N ARG A 137 -3.96 29.48 -10.89
CA ARG A 137 -5.08 28.90 -11.64
C ARG A 137 -5.73 27.74 -10.90
N LEU A 138 -4.92 26.87 -10.29
CA LEU A 138 -5.40 25.76 -9.47
C LEU A 138 -6.09 26.25 -8.20
N GLY A 139 -5.54 27.27 -7.55
CA GLY A 139 -6.12 27.87 -6.37
C GLY A 139 -7.48 28.52 -6.61
N ALA A 140 -7.68 29.15 -7.77
CA ALA A 140 -9.00 29.69 -8.16
C ALA A 140 -10.09 28.60 -8.26
N LEU A 141 -9.71 27.33 -8.50
CA LEU A 141 -10.67 26.22 -8.53
C LEU A 141 -11.16 25.84 -7.14
N LEU A 142 -10.44 26.18 -6.06
CA LEU A 142 -10.87 25.90 -4.69
C LEU A 142 -12.14 26.69 -4.32
N ASP A 143 -12.39 27.82 -4.99
CA ASP A 143 -13.53 28.70 -4.76
C ASP A 143 -14.77 28.36 -5.60
N ASP A 144 -14.64 27.48 -6.60
CA ASP A 144 -15.76 27.06 -7.46
C ASP A 144 -16.32 25.70 -6.99
N PRO A 145 -17.54 25.63 -6.43
CA PRO A 145 -18.13 24.37 -5.97
C PRO A 145 -18.43 23.39 -7.11
N ALA A 146 -18.49 23.85 -8.37
CA ALA A 146 -18.64 22.99 -9.54
C ALA A 146 -17.30 22.46 -10.06
N ALA A 147 -16.17 22.97 -9.57
CA ALA A 147 -14.84 22.52 -9.95
C ALA A 147 -14.42 21.28 -9.15
N PRO A 148 -13.45 20.49 -9.65
CA PRO A 148 -12.91 19.34 -8.93
C PRO A 148 -11.98 19.79 -7.78
N ARG A 149 -12.55 20.38 -6.73
CA ARG A 149 -11.83 21.04 -5.62
C ARG A 149 -10.79 20.12 -4.97
N GLY A 150 -11.14 18.87 -4.66
CA GLY A 150 -10.19 17.91 -4.09
C GLY A 150 -8.97 17.67 -4.99
N ARG A 151 -9.16 17.55 -6.31
CA ARG A 151 -8.05 17.41 -7.26
C ARG A 151 -7.20 18.67 -7.36
N ALA A 152 -7.83 19.85 -7.29
CA ALA A 152 -7.10 21.12 -7.28
C ALA A 152 -6.21 21.24 -6.03
N ALA A 153 -6.73 20.87 -4.85
CA ALA A 153 -5.94 20.84 -3.62
C ALA A 153 -4.75 19.86 -3.75
N LEU A 154 -4.98 18.63 -4.22
CA LEU A 154 -3.90 17.67 -4.44
C LEU A 154 -2.86 18.16 -5.46
N ALA A 155 -3.29 18.80 -6.54
CA ALA A 155 -2.39 19.39 -7.53
C ALA A 155 -1.51 20.48 -6.92
N LEU A 156 -2.08 21.38 -6.11
CA LEU A 156 -1.32 22.37 -5.35
C LEU A 156 -0.33 21.72 -4.36
N GLY A 157 -0.76 20.63 -3.71
CA GLY A 157 0.09 19.83 -2.84
C GLY A 157 1.30 19.24 -3.58
N ARG A 158 1.07 18.66 -4.76
CA ARG A 158 2.14 18.12 -5.63
C ARG A 158 3.11 19.19 -6.12
N LEU A 159 2.64 20.42 -6.36
CA LEU A 159 3.49 21.56 -6.70
C LEU A 159 4.28 22.10 -5.51
N GLY A 160 3.93 21.73 -4.28
CA GLY A 160 4.51 22.33 -3.07
C GLY A 160 4.17 23.82 -2.91
N ALA A 161 2.99 24.24 -3.39
CA ALA A 161 2.57 25.64 -3.42
C ALA A 161 2.13 26.14 -2.03
N ARG A 162 3.12 26.41 -1.16
CA ARG A 162 2.94 26.77 0.26
C ARG A 162 2.12 28.04 0.50
N GLU A 163 2.04 28.94 -0.48
CA GLU A 163 1.14 30.08 -0.42
C GLU A 163 -0.35 29.69 -0.35
N TRP A 164 -0.69 28.44 -0.71
CA TRP A 164 -2.04 27.87 -0.62
C TRP A 164 -2.29 27.04 0.64
N THR A 165 -1.31 26.87 1.53
CA THR A 165 -1.47 26.10 2.78
C THR A 165 -2.60 26.65 3.65
N ALA A 166 -2.58 27.95 3.96
CA ALA A 166 -3.64 28.57 4.76
C ALA A 166 -5.01 28.59 4.04
N PRO A 167 -5.09 28.94 2.73
CA PRO A 167 -6.33 28.81 1.96
C PRO A 167 -6.95 27.41 1.96
N ILE A 168 -6.16 26.35 1.79
CA ILE A 168 -6.66 24.97 1.83
C ILE A 168 -7.13 24.61 3.24
N ALA A 169 -6.29 24.84 4.26
CA ALA A 169 -6.63 24.49 5.63
C ALA A 169 -7.86 25.23 6.16
N GLY A 170 -8.04 26.50 5.76
CA GLY A 170 -9.22 27.30 6.13
C GLY A 170 -10.55 26.80 5.54
N ARG A 171 -10.51 25.97 4.49
CA ARG A 171 -11.69 25.44 3.79
C ARG A 171 -12.03 24.00 4.16
N LEU A 172 -11.31 23.37 5.09
CA LEU A 172 -11.57 21.98 5.50
C LEU A 172 -13.02 21.76 5.93
N SER A 173 -13.64 22.72 6.62
CA SER A 173 -15.05 22.65 7.04
C SER A 173 -16.07 22.84 5.90
N GLU A 174 -15.63 23.19 4.69
CA GLU A 174 -16.48 23.43 3.51
C GLU A 174 -16.50 22.23 2.54
N VAL A 175 -15.72 21.20 2.85
CA VAL A 175 -15.56 19.98 2.03
C VAL A 175 -15.92 18.75 2.85
N THR A 176 -16.47 17.75 2.19
CA THR A 176 -16.86 16.48 2.82
C THR A 176 -16.41 15.31 1.95
N GLY A 177 -16.52 14.08 2.47
CA GLY A 177 -16.23 12.89 1.69
C GLY A 177 -14.78 12.87 1.18
N PRO A 178 -14.53 12.42 -0.07
CA PRO A 178 -13.20 12.37 -0.66
C PRO A 178 -12.49 13.73 -0.78
N ASP A 179 -13.23 14.84 -0.93
CA ASP A 179 -12.64 16.18 -1.01
C ASP A 179 -12.00 16.60 0.32
N HIS A 180 -12.63 16.27 1.46
CA HIS A 180 -12.04 16.53 2.78
C HIS A 180 -10.69 15.80 2.93
N THR A 181 -10.66 14.51 2.57
CA THR A 181 -9.43 13.71 2.56
C THR A 181 -8.39 14.31 1.61
N ALA A 182 -8.80 14.75 0.42
CA ALA A 182 -7.90 15.36 -0.56
C ALA A 182 -7.27 16.67 -0.05
N PHE A 183 -8.03 17.50 0.67
CA PHE A 183 -7.52 18.73 1.28
C PHE A 183 -6.52 18.43 2.40
N ALA A 184 -6.82 17.49 3.29
CA ALA A 184 -5.88 17.10 4.34
C ALA A 184 -4.58 16.51 3.76
N VAL A 185 -4.70 15.62 2.76
CA VAL A 185 -3.53 15.03 2.09
C VAL A 185 -2.74 16.08 1.31
N ALA A 186 -3.39 17.09 0.71
CA ALA A 186 -2.68 18.18 0.06
C ALA A 186 -1.77 18.94 1.04
N LEU A 187 -2.24 19.17 2.28
CA LEU A 187 -1.44 19.81 3.32
C LEU A 187 -0.24 18.94 3.74
N GLU A 188 -0.40 17.61 3.77
CA GLU A 188 0.71 16.67 3.98
C GLU A 188 1.74 16.72 2.85
N LEU A 189 1.29 16.76 1.59
CA LEU A 189 2.18 16.82 0.42
C LEU A 189 2.97 18.13 0.36
N MET A 190 2.40 19.25 0.83
CA MET A 190 3.11 20.53 0.92
C MET A 190 4.24 20.53 1.97
N ASP A 191 4.14 19.63 2.96
CA ASP A 191 5.06 19.54 4.10
C ASP A 191 5.36 20.93 4.70
N ASP A 192 4.29 21.71 4.94
CA ASP A 192 4.37 23.07 5.47
C ASP A 192 3.83 23.10 6.91
N PRO A 193 4.69 23.30 7.93
CA PRO A 193 4.28 23.46 9.31
C PRO A 193 3.26 24.59 9.55
N ALA A 194 3.12 25.54 8.63
CA ALA A 194 2.08 26.58 8.70
C ALA A 194 0.65 26.02 8.70
N ALA A 195 0.44 24.78 8.24
CA ALA A 195 -0.85 24.10 8.34
C ALA A 195 -1.22 23.74 9.79
N VAL A 196 -0.24 23.47 10.65
CA VAL A 196 -0.46 22.89 11.99
C VAL A 196 -1.42 23.74 12.85
N PRO A 197 -1.25 25.08 12.98
CA PRO A 197 -2.20 25.88 13.75
C PRO A 197 -3.62 25.87 13.20
N HIS A 198 -3.80 25.70 11.89
CA HIS A 198 -5.13 25.63 11.27
C HIS A 198 -5.79 24.28 11.55
N LEU A 199 -5.03 23.18 11.44
CA LEU A 199 -5.51 21.83 11.73
C LEU A 199 -5.88 21.66 13.21
N LEU A 200 -5.08 22.22 14.13
CA LEU A 200 -5.39 22.22 15.56
C LEU A 200 -6.66 23.02 15.88
N ARG A 201 -6.84 24.20 15.27
CA ARG A 201 -8.08 24.96 15.40
C ARG A 201 -9.28 24.20 14.84
N TRP A 202 -9.13 23.57 13.67
CA TRP A 202 -10.19 22.74 13.11
C TRP A 202 -10.58 21.61 14.05
N LEU A 203 -9.63 20.90 14.67
CA LEU A 203 -9.96 19.86 15.66
C LEU A 203 -10.70 20.41 16.88
N ALA A 204 -10.33 21.59 17.36
CA ALA A 204 -10.94 22.22 18.52
C ALA A 204 -12.37 22.71 18.23
N ASP A 205 -12.60 23.29 17.06
CA ASP A 205 -13.85 23.95 16.69
C ASP A 205 -14.84 23.00 15.98
N SER A 206 -14.35 21.97 15.29
CA SER A 206 -15.16 21.02 14.54
C SER A 206 -15.85 20.01 15.46
N GLY A 207 -17.15 19.83 15.28
CA GLY A 207 -17.94 18.76 15.89
C GLY A 207 -17.92 17.44 15.11
N GLU A 208 -17.18 17.35 14.00
CA GLU A 208 -17.19 16.17 13.13
C GLU A 208 -16.56 14.94 13.77
N GLU A 209 -17.09 13.75 13.49
CA GLU A 209 -16.48 12.49 13.94
C GLU A 209 -15.29 12.08 13.07
N ARG A 210 -15.25 12.52 11.80
CA ARG A 210 -14.22 12.15 10.83
C ARG A 210 -12.96 12.99 11.01
N VAL A 211 -12.25 12.76 12.11
CA VAL A 211 -11.01 13.49 12.43
C VAL A 211 -9.73 12.80 11.94
N TYR A 212 -9.83 11.57 11.42
CA TYR A 212 -8.69 10.74 11.04
C TYR A 212 -7.72 11.46 10.09
N ASP A 213 -8.24 12.07 9.02
CA ASP A 213 -7.40 12.74 8.02
C ASP A 213 -6.62 13.92 8.61
N VAL A 214 -7.24 14.70 9.49
CA VAL A 214 -6.60 15.83 10.17
C VAL A 214 -5.61 15.35 11.23
N HIS A 215 -5.97 14.32 11.99
CA HIS A 215 -5.05 13.67 12.93
C HIS A 215 -3.81 13.15 12.20
N HIS A 216 -3.99 12.39 11.12
CA HIS A 216 -2.89 11.86 10.31
C HIS A 216 -2.02 12.99 9.74
N ALA A 217 -2.63 14.07 9.24
CA ALA A 217 -1.88 15.23 8.74
C ALA A 217 -1.03 15.89 9.85
N LEU A 218 -1.58 16.03 11.05
CA LEU A 218 -0.83 16.53 12.21
C LEU A 218 0.32 15.59 12.59
N VAL A 219 0.10 14.28 12.61
CA VAL A 219 1.18 13.29 12.85
C VAL A 219 2.29 13.45 11.83
N ARG A 220 1.96 13.58 10.55
CA ARG A 220 2.94 13.76 9.46
C ARG A 220 3.72 15.06 9.57
N LEU A 221 3.03 16.18 9.80
CA LEU A 221 3.64 17.52 9.82
C LEU A 221 4.44 17.81 11.09
N THR A 222 4.08 17.19 12.22
CA THR A 222 4.75 17.43 13.51
C THR A 222 5.74 16.33 13.89
N GLY A 223 5.57 15.13 13.33
CA GLY A 223 6.24 13.91 13.77
C GLY A 223 5.84 13.47 15.19
N ARG A 224 4.79 14.07 15.79
CA ARG A 224 4.21 13.65 17.07
C ARG A 224 3.05 12.71 16.76
N ASP A 225 3.13 11.49 17.25
CA ASP A 225 2.07 10.51 17.16
C ASP A 225 1.58 10.17 18.58
N PRO A 226 0.46 10.77 19.05
CA PRO A 226 -0.04 10.55 20.39
C PRO A 226 -0.71 9.19 20.53
N LEU A 227 -0.45 8.49 21.64
CA LEU A 227 -1.11 7.23 21.93
C LEU A 227 -2.62 7.45 22.19
N LEU A 228 -3.45 6.91 21.31
CA LEU A 228 -4.92 6.91 21.44
C LEU A 228 -5.41 5.63 22.12
N PRO A 229 -6.59 5.62 22.76
CA PRO A 229 -7.13 4.41 23.37
C PRO A 229 -7.37 3.28 22.37
N GLU A 230 -6.93 2.05 22.72
CA GLU A 230 -6.94 0.84 21.86
C GLU A 230 -8.24 0.56 21.08
N ARG A 231 -9.40 0.94 21.62
CA ARG A 231 -10.72 0.61 21.05
C ARG A 231 -11.60 1.83 20.82
N ALA A 232 -11.01 3.01 20.67
CA ALA A 232 -11.79 4.21 20.40
C ALA A 232 -12.33 4.16 18.95
N ARG A 233 -13.63 4.42 18.76
CA ARG A 233 -14.30 4.50 17.44
C ARG A 233 -15.30 5.64 17.39
N GLY A 234 -15.64 6.08 16.17
CA GLY A 234 -16.60 7.16 15.92
C GLY A 234 -16.35 8.37 16.81
N ALA A 235 -17.41 8.84 17.48
CA ALA A 235 -17.32 9.94 18.45
C ALA A 235 -16.26 9.75 19.56
N ALA A 236 -16.03 8.52 20.05
CA ALA A 236 -15.03 8.26 21.08
C ALA A 236 -13.60 8.42 20.55
N TYR A 237 -13.35 7.96 19.31
CA TYR A 237 -12.07 8.21 18.62
C TYR A 237 -11.86 9.71 18.41
N ALA A 238 -12.88 10.40 17.94
CA ALA A 238 -12.81 11.83 17.69
C ALA A 238 -12.53 12.63 18.99
N ALA A 239 -13.17 12.26 20.11
CA ALA A 239 -12.90 12.86 21.41
C ALA A 239 -11.47 12.59 21.89
N ALA A 240 -10.96 11.37 21.72
CA ALA A 240 -9.60 11.00 22.11
C ALA A 240 -8.54 11.78 21.31
N VAL A 241 -8.71 11.89 19.99
CA VAL A 241 -7.84 12.69 19.12
C VAL A 241 -7.81 14.16 19.57
N ARG A 242 -8.97 14.77 19.81
CA ARG A 242 -9.05 16.16 20.27
C ARG A 242 -8.35 16.36 21.60
N ALA A 243 -8.59 15.47 22.57
CA ALA A 243 -7.94 15.52 23.87
C ALA A 243 -6.41 15.39 23.76
N ALA A 244 -5.93 14.46 22.92
CA ALA A 244 -4.51 14.24 22.71
C ALA A 244 -3.79 15.45 22.10
N TRP A 245 -4.42 16.13 21.14
CA TRP A 245 -3.85 17.31 20.49
C TRP A 245 -4.03 18.61 21.28
N ALA A 246 -4.96 18.65 22.24
CA ALA A 246 -5.09 19.76 23.19
C ALA A 246 -3.98 19.78 24.25
N ASP A 247 -3.34 18.62 24.50
CA ASP A 247 -2.25 18.52 25.48
C ASP A 247 -0.92 19.03 24.89
N GLU A 248 -0.26 19.96 25.58
CA GLU A 248 1.02 20.59 25.20
C GLU A 248 2.24 19.69 25.44
N HIS A 249 2.07 18.46 25.94
CA HIS A 249 3.19 17.52 26.13
C HIS A 249 3.84 17.16 24.78
N THR A 250 5.02 17.74 24.53
CA THR A 250 5.80 17.66 23.28
C THR A 250 7.02 16.73 23.37
N GLY A 251 7.04 15.82 24.35
CA GLY A 251 8.13 14.86 24.51
C GLY A 251 8.19 13.85 23.35
N ARG A 252 9.32 13.78 22.65
CA ARG A 252 9.59 12.82 21.55
C ARG A 252 10.24 11.51 22.03
N THR A 253 10.30 11.27 23.34
CA THR A 253 10.93 10.06 23.86
C THR A 253 9.96 8.90 23.72
N SER A 254 10.33 7.90 22.92
CA SER A 254 9.58 6.65 22.86
C SER A 254 9.60 5.97 24.23
N VAL A 255 8.42 5.61 24.73
CA VAL A 255 8.26 4.91 26.00
C VAL A 255 7.37 3.70 25.78
N VAL A 256 7.87 2.53 26.18
CA VAL A 256 7.03 1.33 26.32
C VAL A 256 6.31 1.40 27.67
N ARG A 257 4.99 1.27 27.64
CA ARG A 257 4.11 1.40 28.80
C ARG A 257 3.13 0.23 28.84
N ASP A 258 2.37 0.14 29.94
CA ASP A 258 1.28 -0.83 30.12
C ASP A 258 1.67 -2.28 29.84
N LEU A 259 2.94 -2.62 30.09
CA LEU A 259 3.48 -3.94 29.86
C LEU A 259 2.83 -4.94 30.82
N VAL A 260 2.08 -5.89 30.26
CA VAL A 260 1.43 -6.97 30.97
C VAL A 260 1.79 -8.29 30.31
N VAL A 261 2.46 -9.17 31.05
CA VAL A 261 2.70 -10.56 30.64
C VAL A 261 1.53 -11.39 31.13
N GLU A 262 0.77 -11.93 30.19
CA GLU A 262 -0.45 -12.71 30.46
C GLU A 262 -0.13 -14.18 30.68
N SER A 263 0.88 -14.70 29.97
CA SER A 263 1.46 -16.04 30.16
C SER A 263 2.89 -16.09 29.62
N GLY A 264 3.58 -17.22 29.76
CA GLY A 264 4.90 -17.42 29.14
C GLY A 264 4.89 -17.32 27.60
N ALA A 265 3.72 -17.32 26.97
CA ALA A 265 3.59 -17.18 25.52
C ALA A 265 2.87 -15.90 25.07
N ARG A 266 2.36 -15.06 26.00
CA ARG A 266 1.53 -13.90 25.66
C ARG A 266 1.86 -12.70 26.51
N ALA A 267 2.03 -11.56 25.86
CA ALA A 267 2.12 -10.27 26.52
C ALA A 267 1.43 -9.18 25.70
N ARG A 268 1.08 -8.08 26.36
CA ARG A 268 0.59 -6.85 25.74
C ARG A 268 1.33 -5.65 26.29
N PHE A 269 1.49 -4.63 25.47
CA PHE A 269 2.14 -3.37 25.84
C PHE A 269 1.69 -2.25 24.92
N SER A 270 1.98 -1.01 25.31
CA SER A 270 1.76 0.18 24.50
C SER A 270 3.11 0.82 24.17
N VAL A 271 3.24 1.40 22.99
CA VAL A 271 4.35 2.26 22.60
C VAL A 271 3.80 3.67 22.47
N ASP A 272 4.33 4.60 23.26
CA ASP A 272 3.98 6.02 23.23
C ASP A 272 5.16 6.81 22.65
N GLY A 273 4.91 7.65 21.65
CA GLY A 273 5.96 8.36 20.92
C GLY A 273 6.91 7.42 20.17
N GLY A 274 6.39 6.33 19.60
CA GLY A 274 7.15 5.37 18.82
C GLY A 274 7.86 6.02 17.63
N ALA A 275 9.05 5.53 17.27
CA ALA A 275 9.80 6.10 16.15
C ALA A 275 9.15 5.84 14.79
N GLY A 276 8.25 4.86 14.69
CA GLY A 276 7.53 4.54 13.46
C GLY A 276 8.45 4.12 12.31
N ARG A 277 9.61 3.53 12.62
CA ARG A 277 10.56 3.09 11.59
C ARG A 277 10.04 1.94 10.78
N ILE A 278 9.19 1.09 11.37
CA ILE A 278 8.53 0.00 10.67
C ILE A 278 7.02 0.18 10.84
N ARG A 279 6.30 0.37 9.73
CA ARG A 279 4.86 0.58 9.75
C ARG A 279 4.22 0.35 8.39
N VAL A 280 2.92 0.05 8.41
CA VAL A 280 2.06 0.12 7.22
C VAL A 280 1.52 1.54 7.11
N ALA A 281 1.81 2.22 6.01
CA ALA A 281 1.40 3.59 5.78
C ALA A 281 0.70 3.73 4.42
N PHE A 282 -0.14 4.75 4.28
CA PHE A 282 -0.69 5.12 2.98
C PHE A 282 0.43 5.60 2.04
N ASP A 283 0.36 5.13 0.80
CA ASP A 283 1.21 5.64 -0.27
C ASP A 283 0.77 7.07 -0.67
N PRO A 284 1.66 7.86 -1.28
CA PRO A 284 1.26 9.12 -1.89
C PRO A 284 0.11 8.92 -2.91
N PRO A 285 -0.84 9.87 -3.03
CA PRO A 285 -2.00 9.73 -3.91
C PRO A 285 -1.61 9.43 -5.35
N SER A 286 -2.01 8.25 -5.84
CA SER A 286 -1.83 7.84 -7.22
C SER A 286 -2.38 8.90 -8.18
N PRO A 287 -1.58 9.37 -9.15
CA PRO A 287 -2.01 10.33 -10.16
C PRO A 287 -3.33 9.93 -10.85
N GLY A 288 -4.29 10.85 -10.92
CA GLY A 288 -5.60 10.60 -11.54
C GLY A 288 -6.62 9.84 -10.70
N SER A 289 -6.23 9.29 -9.54
CA SER A 289 -7.14 8.62 -8.61
C SER A 289 -8.15 9.60 -8.00
N SER A 290 -9.39 9.17 -7.83
CA SER A 290 -10.40 9.87 -7.02
C SER A 290 -10.26 9.60 -5.52
N TRP A 291 -9.42 8.64 -5.14
CA TRP A 291 -9.21 8.19 -3.78
C TRP A 291 -7.82 8.65 -3.30
N PRO A 292 -7.73 9.71 -2.48
CA PRO A 292 -6.43 10.25 -2.07
C PRO A 292 -5.65 9.29 -1.15
N ARG A 293 -6.36 8.44 -0.41
CA ARG A 293 -5.80 7.36 0.40
C ARG A 293 -6.37 6.04 -0.11
N TRP A 294 -5.58 5.30 -0.87
CA TRP A 294 -6.00 4.03 -1.44
C TRP A 294 -4.96 2.96 -1.16
N ASP A 295 -3.79 3.07 -1.78
CA ASP A 295 -2.70 2.12 -1.66
C ASP A 295 -1.97 2.26 -0.32
N ARG A 296 -1.50 1.12 0.20
CA ARG A 296 -0.71 1.05 1.43
C ARG A 296 0.57 0.28 1.18
N SER A 297 1.64 0.71 1.82
CA SER A 297 2.92 0.01 1.83
C SER A 297 3.43 -0.23 3.25
N LEU A 298 4.02 -1.40 3.46
CA LEU A 298 4.91 -1.64 4.59
C LEU A 298 6.22 -0.90 4.31
N THR A 299 6.60 -0.01 5.23
CA THR A 299 7.80 0.83 5.11
C THR A 299 8.83 0.50 6.19
N PHE A 300 10.10 0.64 5.84
CA PHE A 300 11.25 0.59 6.73
C PHE A 300 12.03 1.91 6.59
N ASP A 301 12.18 2.66 7.69
CA ASP A 301 12.76 4.01 7.70
C ASP A 301 12.10 4.93 6.65
N GLY A 302 10.79 4.79 6.44
CA GLY A 302 10.02 5.54 5.45
C GLY A 302 10.22 5.09 3.99
N LYS A 303 11.06 4.10 3.71
CA LYS A 303 11.20 3.49 2.39
C LYS A 303 10.20 2.32 2.25
N PRO A 304 9.37 2.29 1.19
CA PRO A 304 8.44 1.20 0.97
C PRO A 304 9.19 -0.08 0.59
N LEU A 305 8.86 -1.18 1.28
CA LEU A 305 9.42 -2.51 1.06
C LEU A 305 8.40 -3.39 0.31
N TYR A 306 7.18 -3.47 0.84
CA TYR A 306 6.08 -4.18 0.20
C TYR A 306 4.89 -3.24 0.01
N ARG A 307 4.25 -3.26 -1.16
CA ARG A 307 2.86 -2.86 -1.26
C ARG A 307 2.02 -3.93 -0.57
N VAL A 308 1.09 -3.54 0.31
CA VAL A 308 0.25 -4.44 1.12
C VAL A 308 -1.24 -4.32 0.78
N GLY A 309 -1.52 -3.94 -0.47
CA GLY A 309 -2.86 -3.76 -1.01
C GLY A 309 -3.43 -2.38 -0.76
N SER A 310 -4.75 -2.28 -0.80
CA SER A 310 -5.48 -1.02 -0.64
C SER A 310 -6.30 -0.97 0.64
N LEU A 311 -6.93 0.18 0.91
CA LEU A 311 -7.93 0.38 1.95
C LEU A 311 -9.25 -0.36 1.68
N CYS A 312 -9.46 -0.83 0.46
CA CYS A 312 -10.73 -1.42 0.07
C CYS A 312 -10.85 -2.84 0.62
N ASP A 313 -11.81 -3.04 1.52
CA ASP A 313 -12.04 -4.37 2.12
C ASP A 313 -12.59 -5.39 1.11
N THR A 314 -13.06 -4.94 -0.06
CA THR A 314 -13.50 -5.82 -1.15
C THR A 314 -12.45 -6.09 -2.21
N CYS A 315 -11.30 -5.40 -2.16
CA CYS A 315 -10.16 -5.73 -3.00
C CYS A 315 -9.36 -6.88 -2.39
N GLU A 316 -8.62 -7.56 -3.24
CA GLU A 316 -7.69 -8.60 -2.82
C GLU A 316 -6.58 -8.06 -1.91
N LEU A 317 -6.10 -8.93 -1.01
CA LEU A 317 -4.83 -8.69 -0.35
C LEU A 317 -3.71 -8.82 -1.39
N GLY A 318 -3.30 -7.71 -1.98
CA GLY A 318 -2.11 -7.66 -2.81
C GLY A 318 -0.85 -7.58 -1.95
N LEU A 319 0.15 -8.41 -2.24
CA LEU A 319 1.51 -8.18 -1.77
C LEU A 319 2.43 -8.08 -2.97
N THR A 320 3.25 -7.04 -3.01
CA THR A 320 4.23 -6.88 -4.08
C THR A 320 5.50 -6.30 -3.50
N LEU A 321 6.62 -7.01 -3.65
CA LEU A 321 7.93 -6.46 -3.33
C LEU A 321 8.18 -5.23 -4.22
N LEU A 322 8.44 -4.09 -3.59
CA LEU A 322 8.72 -2.83 -4.29
C LEU A 322 10.22 -2.62 -4.46
N ASP A 323 10.96 -2.72 -3.35
CA ASP A 323 12.41 -2.64 -3.31
C ASP A 323 12.92 -3.24 -2.01
N TRP A 324 14.20 -3.58 -1.94
CA TRP A 324 14.84 -3.92 -0.68
C TRP A 324 15.32 -2.63 0.00
N PRO A 325 15.03 -2.41 1.29
CA PRO A 325 15.70 -1.34 2.00
C PRO A 325 17.21 -1.60 1.98
N ASP A 326 18.00 -0.53 2.04
CA ASP A 326 19.45 -0.62 2.29
C ASP A 326 19.71 -1.36 3.63
N ASP A 327 20.93 -1.26 4.19
CA ASP A 327 21.31 -1.85 5.48
C ASP A 327 20.38 -1.52 6.69
N ALA A 328 19.31 -0.72 6.54
CA ALA A 328 18.27 -0.46 7.53
C ALA A 328 17.64 -1.74 8.13
N ALA A 329 17.13 -2.66 7.31
CA ALA A 329 16.56 -3.92 7.83
C ALA A 329 17.63 -4.75 8.55
N THR A 330 18.85 -4.77 8.02
CA THR A 330 20.01 -5.43 8.63
C THR A 330 20.38 -4.80 9.97
N ARG A 331 20.33 -3.46 10.12
CA ARG A 331 20.61 -2.74 11.37
C ARG A 331 19.56 -3.03 12.44
N ILE A 332 18.28 -3.02 12.08
CA ILE A 332 17.20 -3.39 13.01
C ILE A 332 17.38 -4.84 13.46
N ALA A 333 17.60 -5.76 12.51
CA ALA A 333 17.87 -7.15 12.80
C ALA A 333 19.11 -7.33 13.70
N ALA A 334 20.20 -6.58 13.46
CA ALA A 334 21.43 -6.66 14.26
C ALA A 334 21.20 -6.25 15.72
N ARG A 335 20.34 -5.28 15.99
CA ARG A 335 19.95 -4.88 17.35
C ARG A 335 19.12 -5.97 18.06
N MET A 336 18.41 -6.82 17.31
CA MET A 336 17.61 -7.95 17.83
C MET A 336 18.44 -9.24 18.01
N ARG A 337 19.44 -9.47 17.14
CA ARG A 337 20.10 -10.78 16.92
C ARG A 337 20.82 -11.37 18.13
N GLY A 338 21.31 -10.53 19.05
CA GLY A 338 22.11 -10.96 20.20
C GLY A 338 21.30 -11.55 21.37
N ARG A 339 19.97 -11.37 21.40
CA ARG A 339 19.13 -11.64 22.58
C ARG A 339 17.97 -12.62 22.33
N LEU A 340 17.95 -13.23 21.15
CA LEU A 340 16.90 -14.14 20.66
C LEU A 340 17.27 -15.63 20.72
N ALA A 341 18.54 -15.93 21.00
CA ALA A 341 19.00 -17.30 21.14
C ALA A 341 18.44 -17.87 22.46
N GLY A 342 17.46 -18.78 22.37
CA GLY A 342 16.84 -19.42 23.54
C GLY A 342 15.63 -18.68 24.12
N LEU A 343 14.89 -17.92 23.30
CA LEU A 343 13.61 -17.36 23.74
C LEU A 343 12.57 -18.49 23.90
N ASP A 344 12.42 -18.99 25.12
CA ASP A 344 11.48 -20.06 25.47
C ASP A 344 10.22 -19.56 26.18
N ARG A 345 10.26 -18.34 26.75
CA ARG A 345 9.12 -17.70 27.39
C ARG A 345 9.22 -16.18 27.36
N LEU A 346 8.08 -15.51 27.40
CA LEU A 346 7.95 -14.08 27.63
C LEU A 346 7.90 -13.80 29.13
N ASP A 347 8.69 -12.82 29.56
CA ASP A 347 8.58 -12.26 30.90
C ASP A 347 8.84 -10.75 30.90
N THR A 348 8.54 -10.11 32.02
CA THR A 348 8.64 -8.65 32.15
C THR A 348 10.09 -8.17 32.01
N ALA A 349 11.07 -8.96 32.45
CA ALA A 349 12.48 -8.60 32.38
C ALA A 349 12.95 -8.55 30.92
N LEU A 350 12.60 -9.56 30.13
CA LEU A 350 12.88 -9.60 28.70
C LEU A 350 12.25 -8.40 27.97
N LEU A 351 10.97 -8.12 28.20
CA LEU A 351 10.27 -7.06 27.49
C LEU A 351 10.72 -5.65 27.92
N ALA A 352 11.10 -5.48 29.19
CA ALA A 352 11.75 -4.26 29.66
C ALA A 352 13.13 -4.06 29.00
N GLU A 353 13.94 -5.12 28.90
CA GLU A 353 15.23 -5.10 28.20
C GLU A 353 15.07 -4.79 26.70
N TRP A 354 13.97 -5.21 26.10
CA TRP A 354 13.62 -4.98 24.70
C TRP A 354 12.96 -3.63 24.44
N SER A 355 12.63 -2.86 25.48
CA SER A 355 11.93 -1.59 25.32
C SER A 355 12.58 -0.61 24.33
N PRO A 356 13.92 -0.48 24.24
CA PRO A 356 14.55 0.36 23.22
C PRO A 356 14.30 -0.10 21.78
N VAL A 357 14.16 -1.41 21.55
CA VAL A 357 13.87 -1.99 20.23
C VAL A 357 12.37 -1.86 19.91
N LEU A 358 11.51 -2.12 20.90
CA LEU A 358 10.06 -1.94 20.77
C LEU A 358 9.69 -0.48 20.51
N GLY A 359 10.48 0.47 21.01
CA GLY A 359 10.30 1.90 20.73
C GLY A 359 10.58 2.31 19.28
N GLU A 360 11.17 1.44 18.45
CA GLU A 360 11.32 1.68 17.01
C GLU A 360 10.02 1.46 16.22
N LEU A 361 9.04 0.79 16.84
CA LEU A 361 7.69 0.62 16.29
C LEU A 361 6.94 1.96 16.25
N GLU A 362 5.82 1.99 15.53
CA GLU A 362 4.90 3.12 15.57
C GLU A 362 4.23 3.27 16.94
N THR A 363 3.69 4.45 17.25
CA THR A 363 2.86 4.61 18.45
C THR A 363 1.64 3.70 18.34
N GLY A 364 1.27 3.02 19.42
CA GLY A 364 0.06 2.21 19.43
C GLY A 364 0.08 1.11 20.49
N HIS A 365 -0.94 0.26 20.44
CA HIS A 365 -1.06 -0.90 21.30
C HIS A 365 -0.58 -2.14 20.58
N TYR A 366 0.06 -3.05 21.30
CA TYR A 366 0.71 -4.22 20.72
C TYR A 366 0.44 -5.47 21.56
N ARG A 367 0.37 -6.59 20.85
CA ARG A 367 0.42 -7.95 21.41
C ARG A 367 1.70 -8.65 20.97
N ALA A 368 2.37 -9.28 21.90
CA ALA A 368 3.48 -10.20 21.66
C ALA A 368 3.02 -11.63 21.91
N LEU A 369 3.19 -12.49 20.90
CA LEU A 369 2.82 -13.90 20.95
C LEU A 369 4.05 -14.75 20.64
N LEU A 370 4.38 -15.69 21.50
CA LEU A 370 5.39 -16.72 21.24
C LEU A 370 4.69 -17.96 20.67
N LEU A 371 4.97 -18.26 19.40
CA LEU A 371 4.25 -19.25 18.60
C LEU A 371 5.22 -20.29 18.03
N ASP A 372 4.78 -21.53 17.87
CA ASP A 372 5.47 -22.57 17.10
C ASP A 372 4.68 -22.82 15.79
N LEU A 373 5.06 -22.10 14.72
CA LEU A 373 4.31 -22.04 13.46
C LEU A 373 4.76 -23.14 12.48
N PRO A 374 3.85 -23.98 11.95
CA PRO A 374 4.19 -24.95 10.92
C PRO A 374 4.36 -24.24 9.57
N LEU A 375 5.60 -23.88 9.23
CA LEU A 375 5.93 -23.10 8.04
C LEU A 375 6.56 -23.94 6.94
N GLU A 376 6.15 -23.71 5.69
CA GLU A 376 6.88 -24.14 4.50
C GLU A 376 7.49 -22.93 3.78
N ARG A 377 8.59 -23.15 3.05
CA ARG A 377 9.14 -22.15 2.14
C ARG A 377 8.47 -22.28 0.76
N VAL A 378 7.98 -21.17 0.24
CA VAL A 378 7.36 -21.07 -1.08
C VAL A 378 8.25 -20.24 -1.98
N ALA A 379 8.59 -20.79 -3.14
CA ALA A 379 9.38 -20.12 -4.18
C ALA A 379 8.69 -20.09 -5.55
N GLU A 380 7.54 -20.77 -5.67
CA GLU A 380 6.76 -20.89 -6.90
C GLU A 380 5.35 -20.33 -6.66
N PRO A 381 4.84 -19.43 -7.52
CA PRO A 381 3.52 -18.83 -7.37
C PRO A 381 2.40 -19.84 -7.16
N ALA A 382 2.40 -20.94 -7.93
CA ALA A 382 1.40 -22.00 -7.87
C ALA A 382 1.27 -22.69 -6.49
N ARG A 383 2.29 -22.61 -5.64
CA ARG A 383 2.29 -23.16 -4.28
C ARG A 383 1.82 -22.18 -3.21
N SER A 384 1.68 -20.91 -3.57
CA SER A 384 1.29 -19.84 -2.65
C SER A 384 -0.16 -19.96 -2.20
N TRP A 385 -0.49 -19.40 -1.04
CA TRP A 385 -1.89 -19.23 -0.66
C TRP A 385 -2.66 -18.34 -1.63
N TRP A 386 -2.02 -17.34 -2.23
CA TRP A 386 -2.65 -16.47 -3.23
C TRP A 386 -3.18 -17.22 -4.44
N TYR A 387 -2.35 -18.10 -4.99
CA TYR A 387 -2.76 -18.91 -6.13
C TYR A 387 -3.79 -19.97 -5.72
N ARG A 388 -3.56 -20.68 -4.60
CA ARG A 388 -4.40 -21.82 -4.20
C ARG A 388 -5.81 -21.40 -3.79
N ARG A 389 -5.97 -20.25 -3.12
CA ARG A 389 -7.30 -19.73 -2.74
C ARG A 389 -8.08 -19.26 -3.96
N ALA A 390 -7.45 -18.55 -4.90
CA ALA A 390 -8.08 -18.07 -6.12
C ALA A 390 -8.55 -19.26 -6.98
N ALA A 391 -7.70 -20.29 -7.10
CA ALA A 391 -8.05 -21.53 -7.78
C ALA A 391 -9.15 -22.34 -7.05
N ALA A 392 -9.32 -22.18 -5.74
CA ALA A 392 -10.41 -22.81 -4.98
C ALA A 392 -11.74 -22.10 -5.23
N ARG A 393 -11.77 -20.77 -5.17
CA ARG A 393 -12.97 -19.96 -5.44
C ARG A 393 -13.50 -20.14 -6.86
N ALA A 394 -12.61 -20.17 -7.85
CA ALA A 394 -12.99 -20.43 -9.25
C ALA A 394 -13.78 -21.75 -9.43
N LYS A 395 -13.57 -22.74 -8.55
CA LYS A 395 -14.35 -23.99 -8.56
C LYS A 395 -15.70 -23.86 -7.85
N GLU A 396 -15.79 -23.01 -6.83
CA GLU A 396 -17.02 -22.76 -6.07
C GLU A 396 -18.02 -21.93 -6.88
N ASP A 397 -17.53 -20.96 -7.65
CA ASP A 397 -18.37 -20.05 -8.45
C ASP A 397 -18.91 -20.69 -9.76
N GLY A 398 -18.31 -21.80 -10.21
CA GLY A 398 -18.68 -22.50 -11.44
C GLY A 398 -18.17 -21.84 -12.72
N ASP A 399 -18.30 -22.53 -13.86
CA ASP A 399 -17.81 -22.08 -15.19
C ASP A 399 -18.55 -20.86 -15.78
N ASP A 400 -19.54 -20.29 -15.10
CA ASP A 400 -20.43 -19.23 -15.63
C ASP A 400 -19.88 -17.81 -15.43
N TYR A 401 -18.77 -17.67 -14.69
CA TYR A 401 -18.05 -16.41 -14.54
C TYR A 401 -16.61 -16.56 -15.05
N THR A 402 -16.45 -16.45 -16.37
CA THR A 402 -15.18 -15.96 -16.91
C THR A 402 -14.98 -14.55 -16.36
N TYR A 403 -13.91 -14.35 -15.58
CA TYR A 403 -13.47 -13.07 -15.02
C TYR A 403 -13.85 -11.88 -15.93
N GLU A 404 -14.96 -11.16 -15.70
CA GLU A 404 -15.29 -9.99 -16.54
C GLU A 404 -14.33 -8.79 -16.28
N TYR A 405 -13.45 -8.93 -15.28
CA TYR A 405 -12.28 -8.08 -15.06
C TYR A 405 -11.00 -8.94 -15.14
N GLU A 406 -10.60 -9.31 -16.36
CA GLU A 406 -9.45 -10.20 -16.66
C GLU A 406 -8.05 -9.62 -16.34
N ASP A 407 -7.96 -8.47 -15.64
CA ASP A 407 -6.68 -7.84 -15.28
C ASP A 407 -6.03 -8.45 -14.02
N ASP A 408 -6.74 -9.33 -13.28
CA ASP A 408 -6.28 -9.92 -12.01
C ASP A 408 -6.09 -11.45 -12.13
N ARG A 409 -4.96 -11.91 -12.68
CA ARG A 409 -4.62 -13.34 -12.63
C ARG A 409 -4.14 -13.70 -11.23
N PRO A 410 -4.29 -14.97 -10.77
CA PRO A 410 -3.79 -15.40 -9.47
C PRO A 410 -2.28 -15.17 -9.26
N ASP A 411 -1.52 -15.08 -10.36
CA ASP A 411 -0.09 -14.77 -10.34
C ASP A 411 0.22 -13.28 -10.10
N ASP A 412 -0.73 -12.38 -10.37
CA ASP A 412 -0.57 -10.93 -10.19
C ASP A 412 -0.61 -10.54 -8.69
N ASP A 413 -1.22 -11.39 -7.84
CA ASP A 413 -1.24 -11.26 -6.38
C ASP A 413 -0.01 -11.86 -5.66
N TRP A 414 0.85 -12.59 -6.39
CA TRP A 414 2.05 -13.18 -5.80
C TRP A 414 3.00 -12.08 -5.28
N PRO A 415 3.59 -12.23 -4.07
CA PRO A 415 4.55 -11.28 -3.49
C PRO A 415 5.74 -10.87 -4.37
N GLY A 416 5.99 -11.58 -5.47
CA GLY A 416 7.16 -11.39 -6.34
C GLY A 416 8.43 -12.02 -5.78
N VAL A 417 8.35 -12.67 -4.62
CA VAL A 417 9.53 -13.16 -3.89
C VAL A 417 9.22 -14.42 -3.08
N ALA A 418 10.23 -15.27 -2.93
CA ALA A 418 10.14 -16.44 -2.06
C ALA A 418 9.86 -16.01 -0.61
N HIS A 419 8.95 -16.71 0.05
CA HIS A 419 8.49 -16.38 1.40
C HIS A 419 8.19 -17.66 2.20
N PHE A 420 7.74 -17.51 3.44
CA PHE A 420 7.24 -18.61 4.25
C PHE A 420 5.74 -18.51 4.42
N GLN A 421 5.04 -19.63 4.47
CA GLN A 421 3.59 -19.63 4.74
C GLN A 421 3.23 -20.78 5.67
N LEU A 422 2.09 -20.65 6.36
CA LEU A 422 1.52 -21.77 7.12
C LEU A 422 1.19 -22.93 6.18
N THR A 423 1.50 -24.15 6.60
CA THR A 423 1.25 -25.35 5.78
C THR A 423 -0.25 -25.66 5.63
N ALA A 424 -1.08 -25.18 6.55
CA ALA A 424 -2.53 -25.24 6.49
C ALA A 424 -3.14 -23.94 7.05
N PRO A 425 -4.33 -23.52 6.59
CA PRO A 425 -5.06 -22.42 7.20
C PRO A 425 -5.47 -22.76 8.63
N VAL A 426 -5.53 -21.76 9.51
CA VAL A 426 -6.04 -21.92 10.88
C VAL A 426 -7.56 -21.83 10.85
N PRO A 427 -8.30 -22.85 11.31
CA PRO A 427 -9.75 -22.75 11.43
C PRO A 427 -10.13 -21.62 12.39
N GLY A 428 -10.99 -20.72 11.94
CA GLY A 428 -11.50 -19.61 12.76
C GLY A 428 -12.87 -19.90 13.36
N ALA A 429 -13.24 -19.13 14.39
CA ALA A 429 -14.55 -19.22 15.01
C ALA A 429 -15.61 -18.39 14.26
N ARG A 430 -15.18 -17.28 13.65
CA ARG A 430 -16.04 -16.34 12.92
C ARG A 430 -15.82 -16.40 11.41
N LEU A 431 -14.57 -16.25 10.99
CA LEU A 431 -14.17 -16.42 9.59
C LEU A 431 -13.70 -17.85 9.39
N PRO A 432 -13.98 -18.49 8.24
CA PRO A 432 -13.82 -19.92 8.10
C PRO A 432 -12.34 -20.34 8.26
N PHE A 433 -11.40 -19.52 7.77
CA PHE A 433 -9.97 -19.81 7.87
C PHE A 433 -9.11 -18.54 7.93
N THR A 434 -7.99 -18.63 8.65
CA THR A 434 -6.88 -17.67 8.58
C THR A 434 -5.74 -18.27 7.75
N TYR A 435 -5.45 -17.66 6.60
CA TYR A 435 -4.22 -17.93 5.85
C TYR A 435 -3.04 -17.23 6.51
N GLY A 436 -1.82 -17.75 6.38
CA GLY A 436 -0.65 -17.13 7.01
C GLY A 436 0.55 -17.09 6.10
N ALA A 437 1.14 -15.90 5.97
CA ALA A 437 2.34 -15.65 5.18
C ALA A 437 3.33 -14.74 5.92
N LEU A 438 4.60 -15.14 5.94
CA LEU A 438 5.73 -14.39 6.49
C LEU A 438 6.69 -14.00 5.36
N LEU A 439 6.75 -12.71 5.10
CA LEU A 439 7.55 -12.07 4.08
C LEU A 439 8.95 -11.75 4.61
N PRO A 440 10.00 -12.01 3.82
CA PRO A 440 11.34 -11.64 4.21
C PRO A 440 11.54 -10.11 4.14
N SER A 441 12.24 -9.51 5.11
CA SER A 441 12.72 -8.12 5.01
C SER A 441 14.08 -7.95 4.30
N GLN A 442 14.66 -9.05 3.80
CA GLN A 442 15.97 -9.09 3.15
C GLN A 442 15.92 -10.06 1.96
N PRO A 443 16.75 -9.88 0.92
CA PRO A 443 16.81 -10.78 -0.22
C PRO A 443 17.03 -12.24 0.22
N PRO A 444 16.21 -13.21 -0.24
CA PRO A 444 16.45 -14.63 0.04
C PRO A 444 17.83 -15.13 -0.41
N GLU A 445 18.44 -14.47 -1.38
CA GLU A 445 19.80 -14.74 -1.89
C GLU A 445 20.89 -14.34 -0.87
N ALA A 446 20.57 -13.49 0.10
CA ALA A 446 21.47 -13.08 1.18
C ALA A 446 21.59 -14.13 2.31
N LEU A 447 20.88 -15.26 2.19
CA LEU A 447 21.00 -16.36 3.15
C LEU A 447 22.41 -16.97 3.07
N ASP A 448 23.08 -17.06 4.22
CA ASP A 448 24.37 -17.71 4.38
C ASP A 448 24.11 -19.21 4.61
N PRO A 449 24.50 -20.10 3.68
CA PRO A 449 24.28 -21.53 3.82
C PRO A 449 24.91 -22.10 5.09
N ALA A 450 26.05 -21.55 5.55
CA ALA A 450 26.69 -22.00 6.78
C ALA A 450 25.87 -21.62 8.02
N ALA A 451 25.26 -20.42 8.04
CA ALA A 451 24.35 -20.02 9.11
C ALA A 451 23.08 -20.88 9.15
N VAL A 452 22.48 -21.17 7.98
CA VAL A 452 21.33 -22.08 7.89
C VAL A 452 21.69 -23.47 8.42
N ALA A 453 22.84 -24.02 8.01
CA ALA A 453 23.31 -25.33 8.47
C ALA A 453 23.55 -25.36 9.99
N ARG A 454 24.12 -24.29 10.58
CA ARG A 454 24.29 -24.18 12.04
C ARG A 454 22.95 -24.20 12.76
N HIS A 455 21.97 -23.43 12.29
CA HIS A 455 20.63 -23.44 12.88
C HIS A 455 19.92 -24.78 12.70
N ALA A 456 20.08 -25.44 11.56
CA ALA A 456 19.53 -26.77 11.33
C ALA A 456 20.11 -27.80 12.33
N ALA A 457 21.43 -27.74 12.60
CA ALA A 457 22.07 -28.59 13.60
C ALA A 457 21.54 -28.31 15.02
N SER A 458 21.40 -27.04 15.41
CA SER A 458 20.77 -26.64 16.68
C SER A 458 19.33 -27.18 16.81
N ILE A 459 18.51 -27.02 15.77
CA ILE A 459 17.12 -27.50 15.75
C ILE A 459 17.05 -29.02 15.88
N ALA A 460 17.93 -29.74 15.18
CA ALA A 460 18.07 -31.19 15.28
C ALA A 460 18.52 -31.65 16.69
N ALA A 461 19.31 -30.84 17.39
CA ALA A 461 19.70 -31.06 18.78
C ALA A 461 18.60 -30.72 19.81
N GLY A 462 17.43 -30.24 19.35
CA GLY A 462 16.29 -29.92 20.20
C GLY A 462 16.17 -28.45 20.58
N GLU A 463 17.13 -27.60 20.19
CA GLU A 463 17.04 -26.16 20.42
C GLU A 463 15.89 -25.55 19.59
N ARG A 464 15.35 -24.42 20.05
CA ARG A 464 14.26 -23.70 19.38
C ARG A 464 14.58 -22.21 19.20
N PRO A 465 15.55 -21.85 18.34
CA PRO A 465 15.93 -20.45 18.16
C PRO A 465 14.79 -19.64 17.53
N ALA A 466 14.28 -18.64 18.26
CA ALA A 466 13.13 -17.86 17.81
C ALA A 466 13.46 -16.88 16.66
N ALA A 467 12.54 -16.68 15.72
CA ALA A 467 12.54 -15.55 14.79
C ALA A 467 11.63 -14.41 15.32
N VAL A 468 11.85 -13.17 14.88
CA VAL A 468 10.98 -12.03 15.22
C VAL A 468 10.24 -11.57 13.99
N VAL A 469 8.93 -11.42 14.14
CA VAL A 469 8.02 -11.02 13.07
C VAL A 469 7.18 -9.85 13.55
N LEU A 470 7.12 -8.78 12.78
CA LEU A 470 6.05 -7.79 12.90
C LEU A 470 4.89 -8.28 12.02
N GLY A 471 3.73 -8.54 12.61
CA GLY A 471 2.58 -8.97 11.82
C GLY A 471 1.30 -8.25 12.15
N TRP A 472 0.31 -8.47 11.30
CA TRP A 472 -1.04 -7.96 11.46
C TRP A 472 -2.02 -8.99 10.89
N ILE A 473 -3.27 -8.81 11.28
CA ILE A 473 -4.39 -9.54 10.71
C ILE A 473 -5.07 -8.63 9.71
N ASP A 474 -5.34 -9.15 8.52
CA ASP A 474 -6.06 -8.47 7.46
C ASP A 474 -7.31 -9.27 7.11
N ASP A 475 -8.47 -8.71 7.43
CA ASP A 475 -9.78 -9.28 7.14
C ASP A 475 -10.36 -8.59 5.91
N ARG A 476 -10.85 -9.37 4.94
CA ARG A 476 -11.40 -8.88 3.69
C ARG A 476 -12.74 -9.54 3.38
N TYR A 477 -13.62 -8.79 2.72
CA TYR A 477 -14.82 -9.32 2.08
C TYR A 477 -14.66 -9.20 0.56
N VAL A 478 -13.73 -10.00 0.04
CA VAL A 478 -13.25 -9.93 -1.33
C VAL A 478 -14.40 -10.09 -2.32
N GLU A 479 -14.45 -9.18 -3.31
CA GLU A 479 -15.50 -9.08 -4.34
C GLU A 479 -16.92 -8.95 -3.76
N ALA A 480 -17.03 -8.55 -2.50
CA ALA A 480 -18.27 -8.61 -1.73
C ALA A 480 -18.93 -10.01 -1.76
N ARG A 481 -18.11 -11.07 -1.71
CA ARG A 481 -18.55 -12.48 -1.75
C ARG A 481 -17.77 -13.36 -0.78
N HIS A 482 -16.45 -13.23 -0.75
CA HIS A 482 -15.59 -14.15 -0.03
C HIS A 482 -15.03 -13.50 1.22
N GLU A 483 -15.43 -14.01 2.37
CA GLU A 483 -14.87 -13.66 3.67
C GLU A 483 -13.50 -14.33 3.86
N GLU A 484 -12.45 -13.52 4.00
CA GLU A 484 -11.09 -14.00 4.19
C GLU A 484 -10.37 -13.32 5.34
N ARG A 485 -9.46 -14.08 5.95
CA ARG A 485 -8.53 -13.58 6.97
C ARG A 485 -7.11 -13.98 6.66
N TRP A 486 -6.20 -13.04 6.83
CA TRP A 486 -4.78 -13.23 6.63
C TRP A 486 -3.98 -12.83 7.86
N LEU A 487 -3.08 -13.70 8.31
CA LEU A 487 -1.88 -13.31 9.04
C LEU A 487 -0.82 -12.92 8.03
N VAL A 488 -0.48 -11.64 7.98
CA VAL A 488 0.68 -11.16 7.23
C VAL A 488 1.76 -10.77 8.22
N GLY A 489 2.99 -11.24 8.00
CA GLY A 489 4.14 -10.91 8.83
C GLY A 489 5.34 -10.50 8.02
N ALA A 490 6.09 -9.50 8.49
CA ALA A 490 7.41 -9.17 8.00
C ALA A 490 8.48 -9.67 8.98
N VAL A 491 9.40 -10.49 8.49
CA VAL A 491 10.48 -11.07 9.30
C VAL A 491 11.49 -9.98 9.62
N LEU A 492 11.58 -9.56 10.88
CA LEU A 492 12.54 -8.55 11.34
C LEU A 492 13.92 -9.17 11.63
N ASP A 493 13.93 -10.38 12.19
CA ASP A 493 15.14 -11.18 12.42
C ASP A 493 14.82 -12.67 12.32
N GLY A 494 15.79 -13.46 11.88
CA GLY A 494 15.67 -14.93 11.87
C GLY A 494 15.41 -15.57 10.51
N HIS A 495 15.67 -14.90 9.38
CA HIS A 495 15.53 -15.50 8.04
C HIS A 495 16.26 -16.84 7.90
N HIS A 496 17.52 -16.93 8.35
CA HIS A 496 18.28 -18.19 8.35
C HIS A 496 17.66 -19.26 9.25
N ARG A 497 17.04 -18.86 10.39
CA ARG A 497 16.36 -19.77 11.32
C ARG A 497 15.10 -20.33 10.66
N LEU A 498 14.27 -19.49 10.06
CA LEU A 498 13.07 -19.90 9.35
C LEU A 498 13.38 -20.84 8.19
N SER A 499 14.43 -20.56 7.42
CA SER A 499 14.92 -21.49 6.38
C SER A 499 15.32 -22.84 6.95
N ALA A 500 16.02 -22.86 8.09
CA ALA A 500 16.41 -24.11 8.74
C ALA A 500 15.19 -24.90 9.27
N TYR A 501 14.21 -24.23 9.89
CA TYR A 501 12.97 -24.87 10.34
C TYR A 501 12.17 -25.47 9.19
N ALA A 502 11.96 -24.70 8.12
CA ALA A 502 11.23 -25.15 6.94
C ALA A 502 11.92 -26.36 6.28
N ALA A 503 13.25 -26.36 6.20
CA ALA A 503 14.01 -27.50 5.70
C ALA A 503 13.93 -28.74 6.62
N ALA A 504 13.84 -28.54 7.93
CA ALA A 504 13.72 -29.61 8.91
C ALA A 504 12.29 -30.16 9.05
N GLY A 505 11.27 -29.47 8.53
CA GLY A 505 9.87 -29.84 8.71
C GLY A 505 9.39 -29.72 10.17
N VAL A 506 10.04 -28.86 10.97
CA VAL A 506 9.72 -28.62 12.38
C VAL A 506 9.03 -27.26 12.50
N PRO A 507 7.96 -27.12 13.32
CA PRO A 507 7.35 -25.81 13.58
C PRO A 507 8.39 -24.79 14.03
N ALA A 508 8.40 -23.63 13.37
CA ALA A 508 9.32 -22.56 13.63
C ALA A 508 8.89 -21.75 14.85
N ARG A 509 9.81 -21.55 15.79
CA ARG A 509 9.56 -20.65 16.92
C ARG A 509 9.58 -19.20 16.44
N VAL A 510 8.50 -18.48 16.68
CA VAL A 510 8.30 -17.10 16.23
C VAL A 510 7.77 -16.25 17.38
N LEU A 511 8.47 -15.15 17.66
CA LEU A 511 7.92 -14.02 18.41
C LEU A 511 7.20 -13.10 17.44
N LEU A 512 5.88 -13.21 17.41
CA LEU A 512 5.00 -12.34 16.64
C LEU A 512 4.64 -11.10 17.47
N ILE A 513 5.02 -9.92 16.99
CA ILE A 513 4.60 -8.63 17.53
C ILE A 513 3.55 -8.06 16.59
N ALA A 514 2.35 -7.78 17.08
CA ALA A 514 1.25 -7.30 16.26
C ALA A 514 0.59 -6.07 16.88
N ARG A 515 0.38 -5.03 16.06
CA ARG A 515 -0.34 -3.81 16.49
C ARG A 515 -1.83 -4.13 16.61
N THR A 516 -2.45 -3.68 17.69
CA THR A 516 -3.90 -3.72 17.90
C THR A 516 -4.47 -2.31 17.74
N GLY A 517 -5.49 -2.14 16.91
CA GLY A 517 -6.30 -0.91 16.93
C GLY A 517 -6.20 0.06 15.75
N GLU A 518 -5.42 -0.19 14.69
CA GLU A 518 -5.46 0.65 13.48
C GLU A 518 -5.44 -0.19 12.19
N GLY A 519 -6.62 -0.66 11.80
CA GLY A 519 -6.99 -0.78 10.40
C GLY A 519 -7.97 0.35 10.13
N SER A 520 -7.74 1.14 9.10
CA SER A 520 -8.64 2.21 8.64
C SER A 520 -9.98 1.69 8.06
N GLY A 521 -10.43 0.51 8.49
CA GLY A 521 -11.69 -0.13 8.17
C GLY A 521 -12.25 -0.81 9.43
N ASP A 522 -13.57 -0.82 9.56
CA ASP A 522 -14.35 -1.34 10.69
C ASP A 522 -14.18 -2.86 10.99
N ALA A 523 -13.14 -3.51 10.45
CA ALA A 523 -12.93 -4.94 10.59
C ALA A 523 -12.35 -5.30 11.98
N ASP A 524 -13.26 -5.54 12.92
CA ASP A 524 -13.10 -6.01 14.30
C ASP A 524 -12.25 -7.30 14.50
N GLY A 525 -11.82 -7.96 13.42
CA GLY A 525 -11.29 -9.31 13.51
C GLY A 525 -9.81 -9.44 13.87
N GLY A 526 -9.06 -8.34 13.95
CA GLY A 526 -7.63 -8.41 14.27
C GLY A 526 -7.31 -9.09 15.61
N PRO A 527 -7.91 -8.65 16.73
CA PRO A 527 -7.74 -9.32 18.02
C PRO A 527 -8.25 -10.76 18.05
N GLU A 528 -9.32 -11.07 17.30
CA GLU A 528 -9.88 -12.42 17.18
C GLU A 528 -8.91 -13.36 16.45
N GLY A 529 -8.40 -12.96 15.29
CA GLY A 529 -7.42 -13.73 14.51
C GLY A 529 -6.12 -13.98 15.29
N LEU A 530 -5.64 -12.98 16.04
CA LEU A 530 -4.51 -13.16 16.95
C LEU A 530 -4.81 -14.17 18.07
N ALA A 531 -6.03 -14.19 18.60
CA ALA A 531 -6.44 -15.15 19.62
C ALA A 531 -6.55 -16.58 19.05
N GLU A 532 -7.08 -16.73 17.83
CA GLU A 532 -7.15 -18.00 17.10
C GLU A 532 -5.75 -18.59 16.87
N LEU A 533 -4.81 -17.77 16.39
CA LEU A 533 -3.40 -18.15 16.23
C LEU A 533 -2.77 -18.56 17.56
N ALA A 534 -2.97 -17.76 18.60
CA ALA A 534 -2.40 -18.05 19.92
C ALA A 534 -3.00 -19.31 20.55
N ALA A 535 -4.23 -19.69 20.20
CA ALA A 535 -4.85 -20.93 20.63
C ALA A 535 -4.34 -22.14 19.83
N ALA A 536 -4.14 -21.98 18.53
CA ALA A 536 -3.67 -23.04 17.64
C ALA A 536 -2.17 -23.35 17.83
N TYR A 537 -1.34 -22.32 17.97
CA TYR A 537 0.12 -22.44 17.88
C TYR A 537 0.90 -21.81 19.03
N GLY A 538 0.22 -21.32 20.08
CA GLY A 538 0.88 -20.78 21.26
C GLY A 538 1.82 -21.80 21.89
N CYS A 539 3.05 -21.39 22.21
CA CYS A 539 3.96 -22.22 22.99
C CYS A 539 3.28 -22.58 24.33
N ARG A 540 3.32 -23.86 24.69
CA ARG A 540 2.79 -24.32 25.99
C ARG A 540 3.87 -24.13 27.05
N ASP A 541 3.44 -23.65 28.22
CA ASP A 541 4.29 -23.50 29.42
C ASP A 541 4.83 -24.84 29.92
#